data_AF-A0A1Y4J508-F1
#
_entry.id   AF-A0A1Y4J508-F1
#
_cell.length_a   1.000
_cell.length_b   1.000
_cell.length_c   1.000
_cell.angle_alpha   90.00
_cell.angle_beta   90.00
_cell.angle_gamma   90.00
#
_symmetry.space_group_name_H-M   'P 1'
#
loop_
_entity.id
_entity.type
_entity.pdbx_description
1 polymer ?
#
loop_
_entity_poly.entity_id
_entity_poly.type
_entity_poly.pdbx_seq_one_letter_code
_entity_poly.pdbx_strand_id
1 'polypeptide(L)'
;MLTFPSNTSCLEYQNGSYLCNHQVQVEVALNLDTLREAVRQCPKLKQVYLDDAPFGDECFSVLAQLSQLTTLALLRGGQIKGHGLSLLKDLPVKTLFLQRTALDDEGLSQAAQISKLTDIYIAACPQVTFQGLMAISWRDKLVVHDMDNFDEKGRAGLFTQEQKKIFEDARTYKNMKNRLPLDSPELVGPIAALQDFFEEMTRWEKLAAAKGLDDPNVRAEIDQLFSRRVSWKPRPG
;
A
#
# COMPACT_ATOMS: atom_id res chain seq x y z
N MET A 1 21.60 19.04 -28.27
CA MET A 1 20.76 17.87 -27.98
C MET A 1 21.28 17.23 -26.71
N LEU A 2 20.41 16.93 -25.75
CA LEU A 2 20.77 16.11 -24.59
C LEU A 2 21.17 14.72 -25.09
N THR A 3 22.30 14.19 -24.63
CA THR A 3 22.79 12.90 -25.10
C THR A 3 23.06 12.01 -23.89
N PHE A 4 22.19 11.03 -23.69
CA PHE A 4 22.35 10.00 -22.66
C PHE A 4 22.91 8.72 -23.30
N PRO A 5 23.84 8.00 -22.64
CA PRO A 5 24.35 6.74 -23.18
C PRO A 5 23.25 5.68 -23.27
N SER A 6 23.01 5.10 -24.45
CA SER A 6 21.92 4.13 -24.64
C SER A 6 22.10 2.81 -23.88
N ASN A 7 23.33 2.53 -23.44
CA ASN A 7 23.68 1.41 -22.56
C ASN A 7 23.52 1.72 -21.06
N THR A 8 22.93 2.87 -20.70
CA THR A 8 22.67 3.22 -19.30
C THR A 8 21.69 2.24 -18.67
N SER A 9 22.11 1.63 -17.56
CA SER A 9 21.29 0.75 -16.71
C SER A 9 20.98 1.36 -15.35
N CYS A 10 21.81 2.29 -14.88
CA CYS A 10 21.57 3.08 -13.66
C CYS A 10 21.58 4.57 -14.01
N LEU A 11 20.53 5.28 -13.62
CA LEU A 11 20.40 6.72 -13.77
C LEU A 11 20.23 7.35 -12.39
N GLU A 12 21.16 8.20 -12.00
CA GLU A 12 21.08 9.00 -10.78
C GLU A 12 20.95 10.47 -11.13
N TYR A 13 20.27 11.24 -10.28
CA TYR A 13 20.32 12.68 -10.31
C TYR A 13 20.89 13.20 -9.00
N GLN A 14 22.03 13.87 -9.07
CA GLN A 14 22.70 14.48 -7.93
C GLN A 14 23.49 15.71 -8.36
N ASN A 15 23.62 16.69 -7.47
CA ASN A 15 24.43 17.90 -7.67
C ASN A 15 24.13 18.64 -8.99
N GLY A 16 22.85 18.70 -9.39
CA GLY A 16 22.42 19.45 -10.58
C GLY A 16 22.65 18.73 -11.93
N SER A 17 22.94 17.43 -11.92
CA SER A 17 23.23 16.68 -13.14
C SER A 17 22.74 15.24 -13.06
N TYR A 18 22.49 14.64 -14.22
CA TYR A 18 22.30 13.19 -14.30
C TYR A 18 23.65 12.48 -14.35
N LEU A 19 23.77 11.38 -13.64
CA LEU A 19 24.90 10.48 -13.66
C LEU A 19 24.44 9.12 -14.20
N CYS A 20 24.99 8.74 -15.35
CA CYS A 20 24.67 7.50 -16.04
C CYS A 20 25.74 6.45 -15.69
N ASN A 21 25.31 5.32 -15.12
CA ASN A 21 26.18 4.21 -14.70
C ASN A 21 27.35 4.66 -13.79
N HIS A 22 27.16 5.71 -12.99
CA HIS A 22 28.23 6.33 -12.17
C HIS A 22 29.45 6.87 -12.95
N GLN A 23 29.35 7.01 -14.27
CA GLN A 23 30.49 7.28 -15.14
C GLN A 23 30.29 8.52 -16.00
N VAL A 24 29.11 8.65 -16.63
CA VAL A 24 28.86 9.74 -17.59
C VAL A 24 27.93 10.75 -16.96
N GLN A 25 28.44 11.96 -16.78
CA GLN A 25 27.65 13.08 -16.28
C GLN A 25 26.98 13.82 -17.45
N VAL A 26 25.69 14.11 -17.31
CA VAL A 26 24.91 14.91 -18.24
C VAL A 26 24.41 16.12 -17.46
N GLU A 27 25.05 17.26 -17.68
CA GLU A 27 24.73 18.54 -17.02
C GLU A 27 23.44 19.13 -17.57
N VAL A 28 22.34 18.80 -16.93
CA VAL A 28 21.03 19.36 -17.23
C VAL A 28 20.16 19.28 -15.97
N ALA A 29 19.31 20.29 -15.77
CA ALA A 29 18.37 20.31 -14.67
C ALA A 29 17.39 19.12 -14.72
N LEU A 30 17.09 18.56 -13.54
CA LEU A 30 16.01 17.60 -13.37
C LEU A 30 14.67 18.31 -13.57
N ASN A 31 13.91 17.87 -14.56
CA ASN A 31 12.51 18.20 -14.76
C ASN A 31 11.85 17.07 -15.56
N LEU A 32 10.54 17.19 -15.79
CA LEU A 32 9.78 16.12 -16.43
C LEU A 32 10.21 15.86 -17.88
N ASP A 33 10.63 16.90 -18.62
CA ASP A 33 11.06 16.76 -20.02
C ASP A 33 12.44 16.09 -20.11
N THR A 34 13.36 16.45 -19.22
CA THR A 34 14.69 15.83 -19.19
C THR A 34 14.61 14.37 -18.73
N LEU A 35 13.69 14.05 -17.82
CA LEU A 35 13.39 12.67 -17.44
C LEU A 35 12.81 11.87 -18.61
N ARG A 36 11.86 12.43 -19.38
CA ARG A 36 11.34 11.78 -20.59
C ARG A 36 12.44 11.48 -21.59
N GLU A 37 13.34 12.43 -21.80
CA GLU A 37 14.44 12.26 -22.74
C GLU A 37 15.45 11.20 -22.28
N ALA A 38 15.77 11.16 -20.99
CA ALA A 38 16.60 10.11 -20.40
C ALA A 38 15.97 8.72 -20.58
N VAL A 39 14.68 8.58 -20.26
CA VAL A 39 13.93 7.32 -20.42
C VAL A 39 13.88 6.87 -21.88
N ARG A 40 13.69 7.81 -22.81
CA ARG A 40 13.65 7.54 -24.25
C ARG A 40 15.00 7.04 -24.78
N GLN A 41 16.10 7.63 -24.33
CA GLN A 41 17.44 7.29 -24.80
C GLN A 41 18.02 6.04 -24.10
N CYS A 42 17.53 5.71 -22.90
CA CYS A 42 18.08 4.63 -22.06
C CYS A 42 17.08 3.49 -21.84
N PRO A 43 16.78 2.65 -22.85
CA PRO A 43 15.77 1.58 -22.75
C PRO A 43 16.19 0.42 -21.82
N LYS A 44 17.44 0.39 -21.36
CA LYS A 44 18.01 -0.66 -20.50
C LYS A 44 18.03 -0.27 -19.02
N LEU A 45 17.37 0.82 -18.63
CA LEU A 45 17.33 1.26 -17.24
C LEU A 45 16.68 0.21 -16.35
N LYS A 46 17.41 -0.12 -15.29
CA LYS A 46 16.99 -1.01 -14.20
C LYS A 46 16.88 -0.25 -12.88
N GLN A 47 17.66 0.81 -12.74
CA GLN A 47 17.75 1.57 -11.51
C GLN A 47 17.65 3.06 -11.83
N VAL A 48 16.74 3.74 -11.14
CA VAL A 48 16.52 5.18 -11.28
C VAL A 48 16.52 5.77 -9.88
N TYR A 49 17.39 6.74 -9.64
CA TYR A 49 17.52 7.46 -8.37
C TYR A 49 17.42 8.96 -8.63
N LEU A 50 16.27 9.54 -8.32
CA LEU A 50 16.02 10.97 -8.50
C LEU A 50 15.83 11.58 -7.13
N ASP A 51 16.66 12.58 -6.84
CA ASP A 51 16.61 13.29 -5.57
C ASP A 51 16.15 14.73 -5.78
N ASP A 52 15.43 15.25 -4.80
CA ASP A 52 14.85 16.61 -4.82
C ASP A 52 14.05 16.87 -6.11
N ALA A 53 13.25 15.87 -6.52
CA ALA A 53 12.47 15.91 -7.75
C ALA A 53 11.46 17.09 -7.75
N PRO A 54 11.54 18.02 -8.72
CA PRO A 54 10.71 19.23 -8.75
C PRO A 54 9.38 19.02 -9.50
N PHE A 55 8.85 17.80 -9.50
CA PHE A 55 7.62 17.41 -10.18
C PHE A 55 6.80 16.45 -9.32
N GLY A 56 5.52 16.28 -9.67
CA GLY A 56 4.60 15.38 -8.99
C GLY A 56 4.48 14.01 -9.66
N ASP A 57 3.31 13.42 -9.48
CA ASP A 57 3.03 12.04 -9.88
C ASP A 57 2.96 11.84 -11.40
N GLU A 58 3.02 12.89 -12.21
CA GLU A 58 3.08 12.81 -13.67
C GLU A 58 4.29 11.99 -14.16
N CYS A 59 5.35 11.91 -13.33
CA CYS A 59 6.54 11.11 -13.61
C CYS A 59 6.26 9.61 -13.75
N PHE A 60 5.23 9.05 -13.09
CA PHE A 60 4.94 7.62 -13.15
C PHE A 60 4.55 7.17 -14.57
N SER A 61 3.90 8.04 -15.36
CA SER A 61 3.61 7.77 -16.77
C SER A 61 4.87 7.65 -17.64
N VAL A 62 5.93 8.35 -17.25
CA VAL A 62 7.23 8.32 -17.93
C VAL A 62 7.99 7.06 -17.51
N LEU A 63 8.08 6.82 -16.20
CA LEU A 63 8.79 5.68 -15.61
C LEU A 63 8.15 4.34 -15.97
N ALA A 64 6.84 4.29 -16.23
CA ALA A 64 6.13 3.09 -16.68
C ALA A 64 6.67 2.52 -18.00
N GLN A 65 7.39 3.31 -18.80
CA GLN A 65 8.01 2.87 -20.06
C GLN A 65 9.25 2.00 -19.83
N LEU A 66 9.81 1.99 -18.62
CA LEU A 66 11.02 1.25 -18.27
C LEU A 66 10.70 -0.21 -17.92
N SER A 67 10.54 -1.03 -18.96
CA SER A 67 10.20 -2.46 -18.83
C SER A 67 11.16 -3.30 -17.96
N GLN A 68 12.40 -2.82 -17.72
CA GLN A 68 13.41 -3.50 -16.91
C GLN A 68 13.62 -2.87 -15.53
N LEU A 69 12.81 -1.89 -15.12
CA LEU A 69 12.97 -1.16 -13.88
C LEU A 69 12.79 -2.09 -12.66
N THR A 70 13.84 -2.28 -11.89
CA THR A 70 13.85 -3.08 -10.66
C THR A 70 13.91 -2.22 -9.40
N THR A 71 14.50 -1.03 -9.49
CA THR A 71 14.68 -0.12 -8.36
C THR A 71 14.33 1.29 -8.78
N LEU A 72 13.44 1.93 -8.03
CA LEU A 72 13.07 3.33 -8.23
C LEU A 72 13.17 4.05 -6.90
N ALA A 73 13.98 5.10 -6.87
CA ALA A 73 14.08 6.04 -5.77
C ALA A 73 13.65 7.42 -6.24
N LEU A 74 12.62 7.96 -5.58
CA LEU A 74 12.15 9.33 -5.71
C LEU A 74 12.22 9.94 -4.32
N LEU A 75 13.38 10.44 -3.96
CA LEU A 75 13.66 10.97 -2.63
C LEU A 75 13.37 12.46 -2.58
N ARG A 76 12.85 12.93 -1.44
CA ARG A 76 12.64 14.37 -1.17
C ARG A 76 11.76 15.09 -2.21
N GLY A 77 10.95 14.35 -2.96
CA GLY A 77 9.96 14.90 -3.90
C GLY A 77 8.69 15.33 -3.18
N GLY A 78 8.64 16.57 -2.69
CA GLY A 78 7.51 17.09 -1.89
C GLY A 78 6.17 17.18 -2.63
N GLN A 79 6.14 16.94 -3.94
CA GLN A 79 4.92 16.92 -4.76
C GLN A 79 4.48 15.48 -5.13
N ILE A 80 5.28 14.47 -4.80
CA ILE A 80 5.02 13.07 -5.14
C ILE A 80 4.11 12.49 -4.07
N LYS A 81 2.85 12.24 -4.41
CA LYS A 81 1.86 11.61 -3.52
C LYS A 81 1.72 10.12 -3.78
N GLY A 82 2.28 9.61 -4.87
CA GLY A 82 2.17 8.21 -5.26
C GLY A 82 0.95 7.90 -6.13
N HIS A 83 0.17 8.90 -6.55
CA HIS A 83 -1.00 8.71 -7.40
C HIS A 83 -0.59 8.43 -8.84
N GLY A 84 -0.46 7.15 -9.17
CA GLY A 84 0.09 6.69 -10.44
C GLY A 84 1.07 5.54 -10.29
N LEU A 85 1.46 5.17 -9.06
CA LEU A 85 2.27 3.98 -8.79
C LEU A 85 1.63 2.70 -9.33
N SER A 86 0.30 2.66 -9.43
CA SER A 86 -0.45 1.57 -10.07
C SER A 86 -0.10 1.34 -11.55
N LEU A 87 0.44 2.35 -12.25
CA LEU A 87 0.95 2.21 -13.62
C LEU A 87 2.19 1.29 -13.69
N LEU A 88 2.89 1.10 -12.57
CA LEU A 88 4.08 0.25 -12.48
C LEU A 88 3.72 -1.21 -12.13
N LYS A 89 2.43 -1.58 -12.08
CA LYS A 89 1.95 -2.86 -11.52
C LYS A 89 2.57 -4.12 -12.14
N ASP A 90 2.86 -4.04 -13.45
CA ASP A 90 3.37 -5.13 -14.28
C ASP A 90 4.90 -5.07 -14.45
N LEU A 91 5.55 -4.03 -13.92
CA LEU A 91 7.01 -3.88 -13.99
C LEU A 91 7.72 -4.78 -12.96
N PRO A 92 8.99 -5.14 -13.20
CA PRO A 92 9.77 -5.96 -12.28
C PRO A 92 10.32 -5.18 -11.07
N VAL A 93 9.64 -4.10 -10.66
CA VAL A 93 10.06 -3.24 -9.54
C VAL A 93 10.02 -4.03 -8.24
N LYS A 94 11.17 -4.15 -7.58
CA LYS A 94 11.33 -4.84 -6.30
C LYS A 94 11.45 -3.88 -5.14
N THR A 95 12.07 -2.72 -5.38
CA THR A 95 12.39 -1.77 -4.33
C THR A 95 11.95 -0.36 -4.72
N LEU A 96 11.17 0.26 -3.84
CA LEU A 96 10.74 1.66 -3.95
C LEU A 96 11.27 2.47 -2.77
N PHE A 97 11.93 3.58 -3.07
CA PHE A 97 12.36 4.56 -2.08
C PHE A 97 11.56 5.85 -2.30
N LEU A 98 10.71 6.19 -1.33
CA LEU A 98 9.82 7.35 -1.37
C LEU A 98 10.00 8.22 -0.11
N GLN A 99 11.13 8.08 0.61
CA GLN A 99 11.36 8.83 1.84
C GLN A 99 11.27 10.34 1.60
N ARG A 100 10.65 11.05 2.54
CA ARG A 100 10.46 12.51 2.52
C ARG A 100 9.69 13.00 1.28
N THR A 101 8.78 12.19 0.76
CA THR A 101 7.81 12.63 -0.26
C THR A 101 6.48 13.02 0.38
N ALA A 102 5.52 13.45 -0.44
CA ALA A 102 4.14 13.67 -0.02
C ALA A 102 3.27 12.39 -0.12
N LEU A 103 3.89 11.20 -0.14
CA LEU A 103 3.19 9.92 -0.19
C LEU A 103 2.11 9.86 0.89
N ASP A 104 0.89 9.52 0.48
CA ASP A 104 -0.27 9.36 1.35
C ASP A 104 -0.80 7.91 1.33
N ASP A 105 -1.90 7.68 2.06
CA ASP A 105 -2.53 6.36 2.17
C ASP A 105 -2.99 5.79 0.81
N GLU A 106 -3.47 6.65 -0.10
CA GLU A 106 -3.89 6.23 -1.43
C GLU A 106 -2.67 5.84 -2.28
N GLY A 107 -1.61 6.65 -2.27
CA GLY A 107 -0.35 6.33 -2.92
C GLY A 107 0.27 5.03 -2.40
N LEU A 108 0.26 4.79 -1.09
CA LEU A 108 0.73 3.55 -0.50
C LEU A 108 -0.11 2.33 -0.96
N SER A 109 -1.43 2.50 -1.03
CA SER A 109 -2.34 1.47 -1.56
C SER A 109 -2.06 1.15 -3.04
N GLN A 110 -1.75 2.17 -3.85
CA GLN A 110 -1.34 1.96 -5.24
C GLN A 110 0.02 1.26 -5.35
N ALA A 111 0.99 1.59 -4.48
CA ALA A 111 2.28 0.91 -4.42
C ALA A 111 2.11 -0.60 -4.14
N ALA A 112 1.16 -0.95 -3.26
CA ALA A 112 0.83 -2.34 -2.94
C ALA A 112 0.33 -3.15 -4.15
N GLN A 113 -0.20 -2.51 -5.21
CA GLN A 113 -0.60 -3.18 -6.45
C GLN A 113 0.58 -3.61 -7.33
N ILE A 114 1.81 -3.12 -7.05
CA ILE A 114 3.01 -3.52 -7.78
C ILE A 114 3.37 -4.95 -7.41
N SER A 115 3.09 -5.87 -8.33
CA SER A 115 3.07 -7.32 -8.06
C SER A 115 4.42 -7.89 -7.61
N LYS A 116 5.52 -7.32 -8.10
CA LYS A 116 6.89 -7.75 -7.79
C LYS A 116 7.54 -6.97 -6.64
N LEU A 117 6.86 -5.97 -6.08
CA LEU A 117 7.39 -5.14 -5.02
C LEU A 117 7.57 -5.96 -3.74
N THR A 118 8.78 -5.90 -3.18
CA THR A 118 9.17 -6.55 -1.93
C THR A 118 9.49 -5.54 -0.84
N ASP A 119 10.02 -4.38 -1.19
CA ASP A 119 10.49 -3.39 -0.22
C ASP A 119 10.01 -1.99 -0.63
N ILE A 120 9.40 -1.30 0.33
CA ILE A 120 9.05 0.12 0.19
C ILE A 120 9.59 0.89 1.39
N TYR A 121 10.28 2.00 1.12
CA TYR A 121 10.85 2.89 2.14
C TYR A 121 10.07 4.20 2.14
N ILE A 122 9.44 4.50 3.27
CA ILE A 122 8.49 5.62 3.42
C ILE A 122 8.84 6.54 4.59
N ALA A 123 10.08 6.47 5.10
CA ALA A 123 10.49 7.29 6.23
C ALA A 123 10.20 8.79 5.99
N ALA A 124 9.70 9.46 7.04
CA ALA A 124 9.29 10.86 7.00
C ALA A 124 8.26 11.20 5.90
N CYS A 125 7.33 10.29 5.58
CA CYS A 125 6.11 10.57 4.80
C CYS A 125 4.91 10.74 5.75
N PRO A 126 4.65 11.96 6.27
CA PRO A 126 3.69 12.17 7.37
C PRO A 126 2.21 11.97 6.97
N GLN A 127 1.92 11.89 5.68
CA GLN A 127 0.56 11.66 5.18
C GLN A 127 0.20 10.17 5.11
N VAL A 128 1.16 9.28 5.32
CA VAL A 128 0.88 7.85 5.50
C VAL A 128 0.47 7.62 6.95
N THR A 129 -0.79 7.23 7.14
CA THR A 129 -1.37 6.95 8.45
C THR A 129 -1.31 5.47 8.79
N PHE A 130 -1.57 5.14 10.05
CA PHE A 130 -1.71 3.75 10.47
C PHE A 130 -2.86 3.03 9.76
N GLN A 131 -3.92 3.75 9.38
CA GLN A 131 -5.01 3.19 8.60
C GLN A 131 -4.56 2.80 7.19
N GLY A 132 -3.75 3.65 6.53
CA GLY A 132 -3.14 3.32 5.23
C GLY A 132 -2.21 2.11 5.30
N LEU A 133 -1.39 2.03 6.36
CA LEU A 133 -0.56 0.84 6.60
C LEU A 133 -1.43 -0.42 6.73
N MET A 134 -2.48 -0.38 7.54
CA MET A 134 -3.40 -1.52 7.72
C MET A 134 -4.12 -1.92 6.43
N ALA A 135 -4.44 -0.96 5.55
CA ALA A 135 -5.09 -1.22 4.27
C ALA A 135 -4.25 -2.07 3.30
N ILE A 136 -2.92 -2.13 3.49
CA ILE A 136 -2.00 -2.94 2.67
C ILE A 136 -1.55 -4.24 3.35
N SER A 137 -2.12 -4.58 4.51
CA SER A 137 -1.82 -5.83 5.25
C SER A 137 -2.07 -7.11 4.44
N TRP A 138 -2.83 -7.06 3.35
CA TRP A 138 -3.06 -8.19 2.47
C TRP A 138 -1.84 -8.56 1.58
N ARG A 139 -0.82 -7.69 1.46
CA ARG A 139 0.42 -7.94 0.70
C ARG A 139 1.47 -8.59 1.59
N ASP A 140 1.34 -9.88 1.86
CA ASP A 140 2.18 -10.63 2.82
C ASP A 140 3.70 -10.60 2.52
N LYS A 141 4.11 -10.28 1.29
CA LYS A 141 5.53 -10.21 0.88
C LYS A 141 6.12 -8.80 0.85
N LEU A 142 5.32 -7.76 1.08
CA LEU A 142 5.76 -6.36 1.01
C LEU A 142 6.28 -5.89 2.38
N VAL A 143 7.56 -5.60 2.48
CA VAL A 143 8.18 -5.03 3.69
C VAL A 143 8.09 -3.52 3.62
N VAL A 144 7.49 -2.91 4.64
CA VAL A 144 7.36 -1.46 4.77
C VAL A 144 8.42 -0.97 5.76
N HIS A 145 9.34 -0.15 5.27
CA HIS A 145 10.39 0.47 6.06
C HIS A 145 10.02 1.93 6.32
N ASP A 146 9.64 2.25 7.56
CA ASP A 146 9.22 3.60 7.95
C ASP A 146 10.33 4.41 8.63
N MET A 147 11.53 3.85 8.78
CA MET A 147 12.68 4.47 9.44
C MET A 147 13.88 4.62 8.50
N ASP A 148 14.67 5.66 8.73
CA ASP A 148 16.00 5.83 8.14
C ASP A 148 16.95 6.61 9.07
N ASN A 149 18.21 6.76 8.67
CA ASN A 149 19.25 7.44 9.47
C ASN A 149 19.53 8.87 9.03
N PHE A 150 18.71 9.47 8.15
CA PHE A 150 19.04 10.75 7.53
C PHE A 150 18.82 11.95 8.47
N ASP A 151 17.73 11.95 9.25
CA ASP A 151 17.46 13.00 10.24
C ASP A 151 16.68 12.45 11.45
N GLU A 152 16.32 13.32 12.39
CA GLU A 152 15.55 12.93 13.58
C GLU A 152 14.18 12.35 13.22
N LYS A 153 13.49 12.91 12.21
CA LYS A 153 12.18 12.43 11.75
C LYS A 153 12.28 11.03 11.16
N GLY A 154 13.32 10.77 10.38
CA GLY A 154 13.62 9.46 9.82
C GLY A 154 13.91 8.42 10.89
N ARG A 155 14.69 8.78 11.93
CA ARG A 155 15.00 7.86 13.04
C ARG A 155 13.79 7.58 13.93
N ALA A 156 12.88 8.54 14.08
CA ALA A 156 11.68 8.37 14.88
C ALA A 156 10.72 7.32 14.28
N GLY A 157 10.74 7.14 12.96
CA GLY A 157 9.76 6.31 12.25
C GLY A 157 8.40 6.99 12.12
N LEU A 158 7.49 6.35 11.38
CA LEU A 158 6.10 6.79 11.26
C LEU A 158 5.18 6.09 12.27
N PHE A 159 5.53 4.88 12.68
CA PHE A 159 4.65 4.02 13.49
C PHE A 159 5.33 3.56 14.78
N THR A 160 4.52 3.45 15.84
CA THR A 160 5.00 2.90 17.12
C THR A 160 5.26 1.39 17.02
N GLN A 161 5.98 0.84 17.99
CA GLN A 161 6.25 -0.60 18.04
C GLN A 161 4.96 -1.42 18.17
N GLU A 162 3.96 -0.91 18.88
CA GLU A 162 2.63 -1.53 19.01
C GLU A 162 1.88 -1.54 17.69
N GLN A 163 1.90 -0.44 16.93
CA GLN A 163 1.29 -0.37 15.60
C GLN A 163 1.95 -1.34 14.63
N LYS A 164 3.29 -1.40 14.61
CA LYS A 164 4.05 -2.36 13.80
C LYS A 164 3.69 -3.81 14.16
N LYS A 165 3.55 -4.10 15.45
CA LYS A 165 3.10 -5.40 15.91
C LYS A 165 1.68 -5.74 15.43
N ILE A 166 0.73 -4.82 15.57
CA ILE A 166 -0.66 -5.02 15.09
C ILE A 166 -0.68 -5.31 13.59
N PHE A 167 0.11 -4.57 12.80
CA PHE A 167 0.23 -4.79 11.36
C PHE A 167 0.76 -6.19 11.04
N GLU A 168 1.85 -6.64 11.68
CA GLU A 168 2.41 -7.98 11.47
C GLU A 168 1.49 -9.10 11.98
N ASP A 169 0.78 -8.87 13.09
CA ASP A 169 -0.22 -9.79 13.61
C ASP A 169 -1.38 -9.95 12.62
N ALA A 170 -1.85 -8.87 11.97
CA ALA A 170 -2.90 -8.94 10.96
C ALA A 170 -2.49 -9.78 9.72
N ARG A 171 -1.22 -9.65 9.30
CA ARG A 171 -0.63 -10.43 8.20
C ARG A 171 -0.51 -11.91 8.57
N THR A 172 -0.14 -12.19 9.81
CA THR A 172 0.02 -13.56 10.32
C THR A 172 -1.33 -14.24 10.60
N TYR A 173 -2.30 -13.51 11.16
CA TYR A 173 -3.64 -14.00 11.46
C TYR A 173 -4.40 -14.40 10.19
N LYS A 174 -4.24 -13.65 9.09
CA LYS A 174 -4.78 -14.05 7.77
C LYS A 174 -4.19 -15.37 7.28
N ASN A 175 -2.89 -15.58 7.47
CA ASN A 175 -2.23 -16.85 7.16
C ASN A 175 -2.73 -18.01 8.04
N MET A 176 -3.10 -17.74 9.30
CA MET A 176 -3.70 -18.72 10.20
C MET A 176 -5.16 -19.04 9.82
N LYS A 177 -5.99 -18.06 9.51
CA LYS A 177 -7.41 -18.27 9.14
C LYS A 177 -7.56 -19.10 7.85
N ASN A 178 -6.61 -18.98 6.93
CA ASN A 178 -6.52 -19.81 5.73
C ASN A 178 -6.00 -21.24 6.00
N ARG A 179 -5.69 -21.58 7.26
CA ARG A 179 -5.12 -22.87 7.69
C ARG A 179 -5.85 -23.52 8.87
N LEU A 180 -6.77 -22.84 9.55
CA LEU A 180 -7.52 -23.42 10.66
C LEU A 180 -8.55 -24.41 10.10
N PRO A 181 -8.39 -25.72 10.35
CA PRO A 181 -9.43 -26.68 9.98
C PRO A 181 -10.71 -26.39 10.78
N LEU A 182 -11.87 -26.65 10.19
CA LEU A 182 -13.19 -26.25 10.73
C LEU A 182 -13.53 -26.87 12.10
N ASP A 183 -12.78 -27.88 12.51
CA ASP A 183 -12.83 -28.57 13.80
C ASP A 183 -11.90 -27.99 14.87
N SER A 184 -11.19 -26.89 14.56
CA SER A 184 -10.26 -26.25 15.49
C SER A 184 -10.98 -25.80 16.78
N PRO A 185 -10.45 -26.10 17.98
CA PRO A 185 -11.07 -25.71 19.26
C PRO A 185 -11.35 -24.21 19.39
N GLU A 186 -10.52 -23.37 18.77
CA GLU A 186 -10.63 -21.92 18.76
C GLU A 186 -11.85 -21.41 17.98
N LEU A 187 -12.41 -22.23 17.07
CA LEU A 187 -13.59 -21.89 16.28
C LEU A 187 -14.91 -22.29 16.97
N VAL A 188 -14.87 -23.07 18.05
CA VAL A 188 -16.09 -23.55 18.75
C VAL A 188 -16.99 -22.38 19.17
N GLY A 189 -16.42 -21.35 19.80
CA GLY A 189 -17.17 -20.17 20.23
C GLY A 189 -17.79 -19.39 19.06
N PRO A 190 -17.00 -18.99 18.04
CA PRO A 190 -17.53 -18.33 16.84
C PRO A 190 -18.59 -19.15 16.07
N ILE A 191 -18.39 -20.47 15.94
CA ILE A 191 -19.34 -21.37 15.27
C ILE A 191 -20.66 -21.39 16.04
N ALA A 192 -20.62 -21.58 17.36
CA ALA A 192 -21.81 -21.57 18.20
C ALA A 192 -22.55 -20.22 18.10
N ALA A 193 -21.83 -19.10 18.14
CA ALA A 193 -22.43 -17.77 18.04
C ALA A 193 -23.15 -17.54 16.69
N LEU A 194 -22.60 -18.08 15.58
CA LEU A 194 -23.23 -18.04 14.26
C LEU A 194 -24.45 -18.96 14.18
N GLN A 195 -24.35 -20.18 14.72
CA GLN A 195 -25.47 -21.13 14.78
C GLN A 195 -26.65 -20.55 15.56
N ASP A 196 -26.39 -20.01 16.76
CA ASP A 196 -27.42 -19.34 17.58
C ASP A 196 -28.12 -18.21 16.81
N PHE A 197 -27.35 -17.42 16.05
CA PHE A 197 -27.91 -16.35 15.23
C PHE A 197 -28.83 -16.90 14.14
N PHE A 198 -28.42 -17.95 13.43
CA PHE A 198 -29.25 -18.56 12.39
C PHE A 198 -30.50 -19.22 12.94
N GLU A 199 -30.44 -19.82 14.13
CA GLU A 199 -31.60 -20.36 14.82
C GLU A 199 -32.60 -19.26 15.22
N GLU A 200 -32.12 -18.14 15.78
CA GLU A 200 -32.93 -16.97 16.10
C GLU A 200 -33.58 -16.38 14.83
N MET A 201 -32.83 -16.26 13.73
CA MET A 201 -33.36 -15.80 12.44
C MET A 201 -34.41 -16.76 11.87
N THR A 202 -34.14 -18.06 11.88
CA THR A 202 -35.09 -19.09 11.40
C THR A 202 -36.38 -19.07 12.21
N ARG A 203 -36.29 -18.85 13.53
CA ARG A 203 -37.46 -18.71 14.40
C ARG A 203 -38.28 -17.48 14.02
N TRP A 204 -37.61 -16.35 13.82
CA TRP A 204 -38.27 -15.12 13.40
C TRP A 204 -38.95 -15.28 12.02
N GLU A 205 -38.29 -15.89 11.05
CA GLU A 205 -38.85 -16.16 9.71
C GLU A 205 -40.14 -16.98 9.79
N LYS A 206 -40.17 -18.01 10.65
CA LYS A 206 -41.39 -18.80 10.89
C LYS A 206 -42.52 -17.97 11.49
N LEU A 207 -42.20 -17.06 12.43
CA LEU A 207 -43.20 -16.17 13.01
C LEU A 207 -43.74 -15.20 11.95
N ALA A 208 -42.86 -14.60 11.15
CA ALA A 208 -43.22 -13.68 10.08
C ALA A 208 -44.10 -14.37 9.02
N ALA A 209 -43.78 -15.61 8.64
CA ALA A 209 -44.60 -16.40 7.72
C ALA A 209 -46.00 -16.72 8.28
N ALA A 210 -46.13 -16.92 9.59
CA ALA A 210 -47.39 -17.24 10.24
C ALA A 210 -48.29 -16.02 10.49
N LYS A 211 -47.71 -14.86 10.81
CA LYS A 211 -48.44 -13.66 11.25
C LYS A 211 -48.44 -12.51 10.26
N GLY A 212 -47.58 -12.55 9.26
CA GLY A 212 -47.34 -11.45 8.33
C GLY A 212 -46.32 -10.44 8.88
N LEU A 213 -45.60 -9.79 7.96
CA LEU A 213 -44.52 -8.83 8.27
C LEU A 213 -45.02 -7.53 8.94
N ASP A 214 -46.32 -7.25 8.85
CA ASP A 214 -46.94 -6.07 9.44
C ASP A 214 -47.39 -6.31 10.90
N ASP A 215 -47.28 -7.54 11.41
CA ASP A 215 -47.59 -7.84 12.81
C ASP A 215 -46.61 -7.10 13.75
N PRO A 216 -47.12 -6.31 14.72
CA PRO A 216 -46.28 -5.54 15.63
C PRO A 216 -45.28 -6.39 16.44
N ASN A 217 -45.62 -7.65 16.74
CA ASN A 217 -44.73 -8.55 17.47
C ASN A 217 -43.61 -9.08 16.59
N VAL A 218 -43.90 -9.34 15.30
CA VAL A 218 -42.87 -9.73 14.31
C VAL A 218 -41.85 -8.62 14.13
N ARG A 219 -42.30 -7.35 14.07
CA ARG A 219 -41.42 -6.18 13.97
C ARG A 219 -40.62 -5.95 15.25
N ALA A 220 -41.24 -6.07 16.42
CA ALA A 220 -40.54 -5.92 17.69
C ALA A 220 -39.45 -6.99 17.90
N GLU A 221 -39.70 -8.23 17.50
CA GLU A 221 -38.74 -9.33 17.66
C GLU A 221 -37.51 -9.16 16.75
N ILE A 222 -37.69 -8.72 15.49
CA ILE A 222 -36.53 -8.45 14.62
C ILE A 222 -35.71 -7.28 15.11
N ASP A 223 -36.34 -6.20 15.58
CA ASP A 223 -35.63 -5.04 16.12
C ASP A 223 -34.82 -5.42 17.36
N GLN A 224 -35.36 -6.28 18.22
CA GLN A 224 -34.66 -6.80 19.39
C GLN A 224 -33.48 -7.70 19.01
N LEU A 225 -33.67 -8.59 18.02
CA LEU A 225 -32.62 -9.47 17.51
C LEU A 225 -31.47 -8.66 16.91
N PHE A 226 -31.78 -7.66 16.07
CA PHE A 226 -30.79 -6.74 15.52
C PHE A 226 -30.07 -5.95 16.60
N SER A 227 -30.78 -5.42 17.58
CA SER A 227 -30.17 -4.67 18.69
C SER A 227 -29.20 -5.53 19.52
N ARG A 228 -29.48 -6.83 19.66
CA ARG A 228 -28.66 -7.76 20.44
C ARG A 228 -27.43 -8.26 19.67
N ARG A 229 -27.59 -8.52 18.37
CA ARG A 229 -26.60 -9.24 17.56
C ARG A 229 -25.76 -8.31 16.66
N VAL A 230 -26.31 -7.17 16.26
CA VAL A 230 -25.66 -6.24 15.32
C VAL A 230 -25.09 -5.05 16.09
N SER A 231 -23.79 -4.79 15.90
CA SER A 231 -23.13 -3.58 16.38
C SER A 231 -22.92 -2.64 15.21
N TRP A 232 -23.44 -1.42 15.33
CA TRP A 232 -23.15 -0.32 14.38
C TRP A 232 -21.73 0.23 14.51
N LYS A 233 -21.03 -0.12 15.60
CA LYS A 233 -19.61 0.18 15.75
C LYS A 233 -18.81 -0.89 15.00
N PRO A 234 -17.95 -0.50 14.03
CA PRO A 234 -16.99 -1.42 13.43
C PRO A 234 -16.19 -2.06 14.55
N ARG A 235 -16.18 -3.40 14.62
CA ARG A 235 -15.26 -4.10 15.52
C ARG A 235 -13.88 -4.09 14.85
N PRO A 236 -12.79 -3.81 15.58
CA PRO A 236 -11.45 -4.01 15.03
C PRO A 236 -11.32 -5.49 14.69
N GLY A 237 -11.30 -5.79 13.39
CA GLY A 237 -11.04 -7.10 12.83
C GLY A 237 -9.55 -7.33 12.64
#